data_AF-A0A932S581-F1
#
_entry.id   AF-A0A932S581-F1
#
_cell.length_a   1.000
_cell.length_b   1.000
_cell.length_c   1.000
_cell.angle_alpha   90.00
_cell.angle_beta   90.00
_cell.angle_gamma   90.00
#
_symmetry.space_group_name_H-M   'P 1'
#
loop_
_entity.id
_entity.type
_entity.pdbx_description
1 polymer ?
#
loop_
_entity_poly.entity_id
_entity_poly.type
_entity_poly.pdbx_seq_one_letter_code
_entity_poly.pdbx_strand_id
1 'polypeptide(L)'
;MSTSLITHTEIQAPSISKTDQKRLERLAASAGRTPQAMLCFVLRDGFAACEEDVAESLRADREFQQGASASHVSVMQAAKKRFKAA
;
A
#
# COMPACT_ATOMS: atom_id res chain seq x y z
N MET A 1 38.29 -7.61 36.65
CA MET A 1 37.60 -6.33 36.40
C MET A 1 37.36 -6.23 34.90
N SER A 2 36.17 -6.68 34.48
CA SER A 2 35.05 -5.79 34.06
C SER A 2 35.08 -5.59 32.54
N THR A 3 34.40 -6.50 31.82
CA THR A 3 33.11 -6.26 31.12
C THR A 3 33.27 -5.54 29.79
N SER A 4 33.18 -6.29 28.70
CA SER A 4 32.64 -5.77 27.45
C SER A 4 31.43 -6.63 27.07
N LEU A 5 30.29 -6.25 27.65
CA LEU A 5 28.96 -6.72 27.27
C LEU A 5 28.43 -5.77 26.20
N ILE A 6 28.67 -6.07 24.94
CA ILE A 6 27.78 -5.64 23.86
C ILE A 6 27.68 -6.81 22.90
N THR A 7 26.94 -7.83 23.29
CA THR A 7 26.29 -8.70 22.31
C THR A 7 25.36 -7.80 21.51
N HIS A 8 25.79 -7.35 20.32
CA HIS A 8 24.84 -6.90 19.32
C HIS A 8 23.87 -8.06 19.12
N THR A 9 22.67 -7.93 19.67
CA THR A 9 21.55 -8.74 19.25
C THR A 9 21.38 -8.40 17.78
N GLU A 10 21.98 -9.21 16.90
CA GLU A 10 21.59 -9.23 15.50
C GLU A 10 20.09 -9.45 15.52
N ILE A 11 19.34 -8.40 15.21
CA ILE A 11 17.95 -8.53 14.84
C ILE A 11 18.02 -9.41 13.60
N GLN A 12 17.79 -10.72 13.76
CA GLN A 12 17.62 -11.62 12.64
C GLN A 12 16.50 -11.00 11.81
N ALA A 13 16.88 -10.38 10.69
CA ALA A 13 15.91 -9.88 9.74
C ALA A 13 14.97 -11.05 9.45
N PRO A 14 13.65 -10.93 9.70
CA PRO A 14 12.74 -12.04 9.55
C PRO A 14 12.91 -12.57 8.13
N SER A 15 13.39 -13.81 8.01
CA SER A 15 13.65 -14.40 6.70
C SER A 15 12.29 -14.59 6.03
N ILE A 16 11.97 -13.70 5.10
CA ILE A 16 10.75 -13.78 4.30
C ILE A 16 10.76 -15.08 3.51
N SER A 17 9.62 -15.78 3.44
CA SER A 17 9.53 -16.99 2.65
C SER A 17 9.79 -16.68 1.17
N LYS A 18 10.32 -17.65 0.40
CA LYS A 18 10.48 -17.47 -1.06
C LYS A 18 9.15 -17.11 -1.76
N THR A 19 8.03 -17.58 -1.22
CA THR A 19 6.69 -17.28 -1.71
C THR A 19 6.34 -15.81 -1.48
N ASP A 20 6.58 -15.32 -0.27
CA ASP A 20 6.32 -13.94 0.11
C ASP A 20 7.28 -12.96 -0.59
N GLN A 21 8.52 -13.38 -0.87
CA GLN A 21 9.44 -12.60 -1.68
C GLN A 21 8.91 -12.41 -3.11
N LYS A 22 8.45 -13.47 -3.77
CA LYS A 22 7.81 -13.37 -5.10
C LYS A 22 6.51 -12.57 -5.07
N ARG A 23 5.78 -12.60 -3.95
CA ARG A 23 4.56 -11.80 -3.74
C ARG A 23 4.91 -10.32 -3.63
N LEU A 24 5.94 -9.99 -2.85
CA LEU A 24 6.47 -8.65 -2.68
C LEU A 24 6.99 -8.06 -4.00
N GLU A 25 7.75 -8.82 -4.78
CA GLU A 25 8.26 -8.39 -6.08
C GLU A 25 7.13 -8.03 -7.04
N ARG A 26 6.09 -8.88 -7.11
CA ARG A 26 4.90 -8.61 -7.93
C ARG A 26 4.15 -7.37 -7.47
N LEU A 27 3.93 -7.24 -6.17
CA LEU A 27 3.24 -6.09 -5.59
C LEU A 27 4.02 -4.78 -5.83
N ALA A 28 5.34 -4.82 -5.66
CA ALA A 28 6.23 -3.69 -5.91
C ALA A 28 6.19 -3.27 -7.38
N ALA A 29 6.23 -4.24 -8.31
CA ALA A 29 6.10 -3.97 -9.74
C ALA A 29 4.76 -3.32 -10.09
N SER A 30 3.64 -3.83 -9.56
CA SER A 30 2.31 -3.24 -9.77
C SER A 30 2.19 -1.81 -9.24
N ALA A 31 2.88 -1.51 -8.14
CA ALA A 31 2.91 -0.17 -7.56
C ALA A 31 3.97 0.77 -8.18
N GLY A 32 4.76 0.29 -9.15
CA GLY A 32 5.87 1.06 -9.72
C GLY A 32 7.00 1.39 -8.73
N ARG A 33 7.23 0.53 -7.73
CA ARG A 33 8.23 0.72 -6.65
C ARG A 33 9.26 -0.41 -6.64
N THR A 34 10.36 -0.20 -5.91
CA THR A 34 11.32 -1.28 -5.63
C THR A 34 10.77 -2.22 -4.54
N PRO A 35 11.14 -3.51 -4.54
CA PRO A 35 10.73 -4.45 -3.49
C PRO A 35 11.12 -4.00 -2.08
N GLN A 36 12.29 -3.37 -1.94
CA GLN A 36 12.75 -2.83 -0.65
C GLN A 36 11.85 -1.70 -0.14
N ALA A 37 11.45 -0.77 -1.01
CA ALA A 37 10.53 0.30 -0.63
C ALA A 37 9.14 -0.26 -0.31
N MET A 38 8.66 -1.24 -1.07
CA MET A 38 7.39 -1.92 -0.81
C MET A 38 7.40 -2.68 0.53
N LEU A 39 8.54 -3.29 0.88
CA LEU A 39 8.68 -4.07 2.11
C LEU A 39 8.39 -3.24 3.36
N CYS A 40 8.77 -1.96 3.40
CA CYS A 40 8.47 -1.08 4.52
C CYS A 40 6.96 -0.95 4.78
N PHE A 41 6.14 -0.92 3.73
CA PHE A 41 4.67 -0.85 3.86
C PHE A 41 4.10 -2.21 4.25
N VAL A 42 4.57 -3.28 3.62
CA VAL A 42 4.12 -4.65 3.93
C VAL A 42 4.44 -5.03 5.37
N LEU A 43 5.59 -4.62 5.91
CA LEU A 43 5.93 -4.86 7.32
C LEU A 43 5.06 -4.06 8.29
N ARG A 44 4.53 -2.91 7.85
CA ARG A 44 3.67 -2.03 8.66
C ARG A 44 2.21 -2.49 8.64
N ASP A 45 1.67 -2.73 7.45
CA ASP A 45 0.24 -2.90 7.20
C ASP A 45 -0.15 -4.35 6.85
N GLY A 46 0.85 -5.18 6.49
CA GLY A 46 0.64 -6.53 5.97
C GLY A 46 0.35 -6.55 4.48
N PHE A 47 0.55 -7.72 3.86
CA PHE A 47 0.37 -7.88 2.42
C PHE A 47 -1.06 -7.57 1.93
N ALA A 48 -2.08 -8.03 2.66
CA ALA A 48 -3.47 -7.92 2.20
C ALA A 48 -3.89 -6.46 2.00
N ALA A 49 -3.58 -5.60 2.98
CA ALA A 49 -3.88 -4.17 2.90
C ALA A 49 -3.13 -3.50 1.74
N CYS A 50 -1.82 -3.77 1.60
CA CYS A 50 -1.04 -3.20 0.51
C CYS A 50 -1.51 -3.67 -0.88
N GLU A 51 -1.94 -4.92 -1.01
CA GLU A 51 -2.48 -5.44 -2.27
C GLU A 51 -3.80 -4.79 -2.66
N GLU A 52 -4.71 -4.60 -1.70
CA GLU A 52 -5.97 -3.90 -1.89
C GLU A 52 -5.74 -2.44 -2.29
N ASP A 53 -4.88 -1.73 -1.57
CA ASP A 53 -4.55 -0.32 -1.84
C ASP A 53 -3.99 -0.12 -3.26
N VAL A 54 -3.05 -0.98 -3.68
CA VAL A 54 -2.48 -0.93 -5.03
C VAL A 54 -3.53 -1.27 -6.08
N ALA A 55 -4.39 -2.26 -5.83
CA ALA A 55 -5.45 -2.65 -6.76
C ALA A 55 -6.48 -1.52 -6.96
N GLU A 56 -6.92 -0.86 -5.88
CA GLU A 56 -7.84 0.28 -5.95
C GLU A 56 -7.19 1.49 -6.61
N SER A 57 -5.91 1.77 -6.33
CA SER A 57 -5.18 2.85 -7.00
C SER A 57 -5.11 2.63 -8.52
N LEU A 58 -4.76 1.41 -8.96
CA LEU A 58 -4.72 1.06 -10.39
C LEU A 58 -6.11 1.06 -11.04
N ARG A 59 -7.16 0.78 -10.28
CA ARG A 59 -8.54 0.89 -10.76
C ARG A 59 -8.93 2.35 -10.93
N ALA A 60 -8.67 3.20 -9.93
CA ALA A 60 -8.93 4.62 -9.99
C ALA A 60 -8.20 5.27 -11.18
N ASP A 61 -6.92 4.96 -11.38
CA ASP A 61 -6.14 5.46 -12.52
C ASP A 61 -6.79 5.09 -13.86
N ARG A 62 -7.30 3.86 -14.01
CA ARG A 62 -8.04 3.44 -15.21
C ARG A 62 -9.36 4.20 -15.37
N GLU A 63 -10.11 4.40 -14.29
CA GLU A 63 -11.35 5.19 -14.30
C GLU A 63 -11.06 6.64 -14.75
N PHE A 64 -9.98 7.25 -14.25
CA PHE A 64 -9.55 8.58 -14.67
C PHE A 64 -9.15 8.63 -16.15
N GLN A 65 -8.35 7.66 -16.62
CA GLN A 65 -7.95 7.57 -18.03
C GLN A 65 -9.13 7.41 -19.00
N GLN A 66 -10.20 6.74 -18.54
CA GLN A 66 -11.44 6.55 -19.30
C GLN A 66 -12.39 7.75 -19.21
N GLY A 67 -12.04 8.79 -18.44
CA GLY A 67 -12.93 9.92 -18.18
C GLY A 67 -14.13 9.57 -17.30
N ALA A 68 -14.11 8.43 -16.60
CA ALA A 68 -15.18 7.97 -15.72
C ALA A 68 -15.17 8.66 -14.34
N SER A 69 -14.32 9.68 -14.15
CA SER A 69 -14.28 10.47 -12.92
C SER A 69 -15.41 11.49 -12.84
N ALA A 70 -15.98 11.69 -11.65
CA ALA A 70 -16.96 12.75 -11.42
C ALA A 70 -16.29 14.13 -11.27
N SER A 71 -16.89 15.17 -11.87
CA SER A 71 -16.42 16.55 -11.67
C SER A 71 -16.73 17.04 -10.26
N HIS A 72 -15.92 17.96 -9.74
CA HIS A 72 -16.17 18.61 -8.45
C HIS A 72 -17.59 19.21 -8.36
N VAL A 73 -18.02 19.92 -9.41
CA VAL A 73 -19.36 20.54 -9.46
C VAL A 73 -20.45 19.48 -9.34
N SER A 74 -20.36 18.38 -10.09
CA SER A 74 -21.35 17.29 -10.01
C SER A 74 -21.36 16.62 -8.62
N VAL A 75 -20.19 16.43 -8.00
CA VAL A 75 -20.06 15.83 -6.67
C VAL A 75 -20.73 16.73 -5.62
N MET A 76 -20.43 18.02 -5.62
CA MET A 76 -21.02 18.98 -4.67
C MET A 76 -22.54 19.11 -4.82
N GLN A 77 -23.05 19.11 -6.05
CA GLN A 77 -24.48 19.11 -6.31
C GLN A 77 -25.16 17.83 -5.80
N ALA A 78 -24.56 16.66 -6.02
CA ALA A 78 -25.08 15.39 -5.54
C ALA A 78 -25.09 15.31 -4.00
N ALA A 79 -24.02 15.76 -3.34
CA ALA A 79 -23.94 15.82 -1.89
C ALA A 79 -25.02 16.72 -1.29
N LYS A 80 -25.19 17.94 -1.83
CA LYS A 80 -26.22 18.89 -1.38
C LYS A 80 -27.64 18.33 -1.52
N LYS A 81 -27.93 17.56 -2.57
CA LYS A 81 -29.22 16.88 -2.75
C LYS A 81 -29.47 15.83 -1.67
N ARG A 82 -28.46 15.04 -1.30
CA ARG A 82 -28.57 14.01 -0.25
C ARG A 82 -28.87 14.62 1.13
N PHE A 83 -28.24 15.72 1.49
CA PHE A 83 -28.51 16.40 2.77
C PHE A 83 -29.88 17.10 2.85
N LYS A 84 -30.48 17.46 1.71
CA LYS A 84 -31.83 18.07 1.69
C LYS A 84 -32.97 17.07 1.69
N ALA A 85 -32.68 15.82 1.36
CA ALA A 85 -33.64 14.72 1.32
C ALA A 85 -33.63 13.87 2.61
N ALA A 86 -32.72 14.19 3.54
CA ALA A 86 -32.66 13.67 4.91
C ALA A 86 -33.28 14.70 5.87
#